data_AF-A0A534CC70-F1
#
_entry.id   AF-A0A534CC70-F1
#
_cell.length_a   1.000
_cell.length_b   1.000
_cell.length_c   1.000
_cell.angle_alpha   90.00
_cell.angle_beta   90.00
_cell.angle_gamma   90.00
#
_symmetry.space_group_name_H-M   'P 1'
#
loop_
_entity.id
_entity.type
_entity.pdbx_description
1 polymer ?
#
loop_
_entity_poly.entity_id
_entity_poly.type
_entity_poly.pdbx_seq_one_letter_code
_entity_poly.pdbx_strand_id
1 'polypeptide(L)'
;MSVIRNLSEADIARVLTYEKLIPAMERALAAFSAGEVIQPVRSVLTVEPGQRYLGVMPAATREAMGAKLVAFYPKNAGTEVPTHMAGIALFESATGRPLAFLDGRLITEMRTAAVSAAVTRHLAPEEAKVLALIGSGVQARAHLEALRHVRRFEEVRVWSPTPAHAQRFAADTGARALDPEAAVRGADVIVVATSAREPVLKGAWLK
;
A
#
# COMPACT_ATOMS: atom_id res chain seq x y z
N MET A 1 -18.52 -23.05 -21.83
CA MET A 1 -18.16 -21.63 -21.97
C MET A 1 -17.59 -21.14 -20.64
N SER A 2 -16.38 -20.61 -20.61
CA SER A 2 -15.77 -20.10 -19.36
C SER A 2 -16.34 -18.71 -19.06
N VAL A 3 -17.07 -18.56 -17.95
CA VAL A 3 -17.56 -17.26 -17.47
C VAL A 3 -16.46 -16.61 -16.63
N ILE A 4 -15.96 -15.46 -17.06
CA ILE A 4 -15.00 -14.66 -16.28
C ILE A 4 -15.72 -14.15 -15.04
N ARG A 5 -15.14 -14.37 -13.85
CA ARG A 5 -15.71 -13.85 -12.60
C ARG A 5 -15.40 -12.36 -12.47
N ASN A 6 -16.41 -11.54 -12.22
CA ASN A 6 -16.22 -10.14 -11.85
C ASN A 6 -16.36 -10.02 -10.33
N LEU A 7 -15.30 -9.57 -9.65
CA LEU A 7 -15.27 -9.43 -8.19
C LEU A 7 -15.23 -7.95 -7.83
N SER A 8 -16.28 -7.49 -7.15
CA SER A 8 -16.38 -6.12 -6.64
C SER A 8 -15.48 -5.91 -5.44
N GLU A 9 -15.27 -4.64 -5.06
CA GLU A 9 -14.57 -4.31 -3.81
C GLU A 9 -15.20 -4.99 -2.58
N ALA A 10 -16.53 -5.09 -2.53
CA ALA A 10 -17.24 -5.76 -1.45
C ALA A 10 -16.94 -7.27 -1.39
N ASP A 11 -16.77 -7.91 -2.54
CA ASP A 11 -16.35 -9.33 -2.62
C ASP A 11 -14.92 -9.50 -2.11
N ILE A 12 -14.03 -8.55 -2.46
CA ILE A 12 -12.64 -8.55 -1.97
C ILE A 12 -12.60 -8.35 -0.46
N ALA A 13 -13.33 -7.36 0.07
CA ALA A 13 -13.35 -7.00 1.49
C ALA A 13 -13.80 -8.16 2.40
N ARG A 14 -14.63 -9.06 1.88
CA ARG A 14 -15.08 -10.26 2.61
C ARG A 14 -13.99 -11.30 2.86
N VAL A 15 -12.93 -11.31 2.06
CA VAL A 15 -11.93 -12.40 2.07
C VAL A 15 -10.49 -11.92 2.28
N LEU A 16 -10.19 -10.68 1.92
CA LEU A 16 -8.86 -10.10 2.02
C LEU A 16 -8.60 -9.60 3.44
N THR A 17 -7.61 -10.20 4.09
CA THR A 17 -7.24 -9.95 5.50
C THR A 17 -5.73 -9.85 5.61
N TYR A 18 -5.22 -9.04 6.56
CA TYR A 18 -3.77 -8.85 6.71
C TYR A 18 -3.06 -10.12 7.19
N GLU A 19 -3.73 -10.96 7.98
CA GLU A 19 -3.25 -12.27 8.44
C GLU A 19 -2.90 -13.20 7.27
N LYS A 20 -3.67 -13.13 6.18
CA LYS A 20 -3.39 -13.88 4.95
C LYS A 20 -2.45 -13.12 4.02
N LEU A 21 -2.62 -11.80 3.93
CA LEU A 21 -1.94 -10.98 2.95
C LEU A 21 -0.46 -10.75 3.27
N ILE A 22 -0.10 -10.54 4.55
CA ILE A 22 1.30 -10.33 4.95
C ILE A 22 2.17 -11.56 4.60
N PRO A 23 1.81 -12.81 5.00
CA PRO A 23 2.56 -13.99 4.56
C PRO A 23 2.55 -14.20 3.04
N ALA A 24 1.48 -13.79 2.35
CA ALA A 24 1.44 -13.86 0.89
C ALA A 24 2.44 -12.88 0.25
N MET A 25 2.60 -11.68 0.80
CA MET A 25 3.59 -10.69 0.34
C MET A 25 5.02 -11.15 0.64
N GLU A 26 5.27 -11.78 1.79
CA GLU A 26 6.58 -12.40 2.09
C GLU A 26 6.96 -13.45 1.05
N ARG A 27 6.04 -14.38 0.74
CA ARG A 27 6.26 -15.40 -0.30
C ARG A 27 6.47 -14.78 -1.69
N ALA A 28 5.69 -13.76 -2.04
CA ALA A 28 5.83 -13.10 -3.33
C ALA A 28 7.18 -12.40 -3.49
N LEU A 29 7.67 -11.72 -2.45
CA LEU A 29 8.99 -11.10 -2.43
C LEU A 29 10.09 -12.16 -2.55
N ALA A 30 10.01 -13.24 -1.77
CA ALA A 30 10.98 -14.34 -1.81
C ALA A 30 11.03 -15.01 -3.20
N ALA A 31 9.87 -15.33 -3.78
CA ALA A 31 9.77 -15.94 -5.10
C ALA A 31 10.34 -15.03 -6.21
N PHE A 32 10.11 -13.71 -6.11
CA PHE A 32 10.71 -12.74 -7.03
C PHE A 32 12.24 -12.75 -6.92
N SER A 33 12.78 -12.71 -5.70
CA SER A 33 14.24 -12.79 -5.46
C SER A 33 14.85 -14.12 -5.91
N ALA A 34 14.09 -15.21 -5.87
CA ALA A 34 14.51 -16.54 -6.34
C ALA A 34 14.44 -16.71 -7.87
N GLY A 35 13.94 -15.72 -8.61
CA GLY A 35 13.79 -15.79 -10.07
C GLY A 35 12.59 -16.63 -10.53
N GLU A 36 11.63 -16.88 -9.65
CA GLU A 36 10.43 -17.71 -9.92
C GLU A 36 9.25 -16.90 -10.47
N VAL A 37 9.40 -15.57 -10.54
CA VAL A 37 8.35 -14.63 -10.96
C VAL A 37 8.84 -13.83 -12.18
N ILE A 38 8.02 -13.80 -13.23
CA ILE A 38 8.22 -12.90 -14.37
C ILE A 38 7.48 -11.60 -14.05
N GLN A 39 8.22 -10.52 -13.79
CA GLN A 39 7.65 -9.19 -13.52
C GLN A 39 8.47 -8.13 -14.26
N PRO A 40 8.08 -7.73 -15.48
CA PRO A 40 8.76 -6.67 -16.19
C PRO A 40 8.51 -5.31 -15.52
N VAL A 41 9.30 -4.31 -15.89
CA VAL A 41 9.07 -2.92 -15.48
C VAL A 41 7.68 -2.48 -15.94
N ARG A 42 6.93 -1.83 -15.04
CA ARG A 42 5.59 -1.30 -15.36
C ARG A 42 5.62 -0.37 -16.58
N SER A 43 4.58 -0.42 -17.39
CA SER A 43 4.35 0.55 -18.46
C SER A 43 3.47 1.68 -17.94
N VAL A 44 3.71 2.91 -18.40
CA VAL A 44 2.92 4.09 -18.04
C VAL A 44 2.45 4.76 -19.32
N LEU A 45 1.14 4.79 -19.51
CA LEU A 45 0.48 5.61 -20.53
C LEU A 45 0.17 6.98 -19.90
N THR A 46 0.97 7.98 -20.23
CA THR A 46 0.73 9.36 -19.81
C THR A 46 -0.50 9.90 -20.53
N VAL A 47 -1.56 10.19 -19.78
CA VAL A 47 -2.77 10.85 -20.31
C VAL A 47 -2.56 12.35 -20.38
N GLU A 48 -1.90 12.93 -19.37
CA GLU A 48 -1.55 14.34 -19.32
C GLU A 48 -0.24 14.52 -18.51
N PRO A 49 0.83 15.07 -19.11
CA PRO A 49 2.14 15.20 -18.47
C PRO A 49 2.07 15.89 -17.10
N GLY A 50 2.68 15.26 -16.10
CA GLY A 50 2.73 15.78 -14.73
C GLY A 50 1.41 15.78 -13.96
N GLN A 51 0.32 15.30 -14.57
CA GLN A 51 -1.02 15.33 -13.97
C GLN A 51 -1.64 13.94 -13.81
N ARG A 52 -1.76 13.14 -14.88
CA ARG A 52 -2.51 11.87 -14.83
C ARG A 52 -1.99 10.84 -15.81
N TYR A 53 -2.09 9.57 -15.41
CA TYR A 53 -1.63 8.44 -16.20
C TYR A 53 -2.44 7.18 -15.93
N LEU A 54 -2.34 6.22 -16.86
CA LEU A 54 -2.73 4.83 -16.68
C LEU A 54 -1.47 3.95 -16.61
N GLY A 55 -1.27 3.27 -15.49
CA GLY A 55 -0.19 2.32 -15.29
C GLY A 55 -0.63 0.89 -15.57
N VAL A 56 0.23 0.11 -16.22
CA VAL A 56 0.04 -1.32 -16.46
C VAL A 56 1.16 -2.08 -15.75
N MET A 57 0.78 -2.97 -14.82
CA MET A 57 1.71 -3.72 -13.97
C MET A 57 1.46 -5.22 -14.15
N PRO A 58 2.05 -5.86 -15.17
CA PRO A 58 1.91 -7.29 -15.39
C PRO A 58 2.87 -8.11 -14.51
N ALA A 59 2.44 -9.30 -14.11
CA ALA A 59 3.28 -10.30 -13.46
C ALA A 59 2.77 -11.71 -13.77
N ALA A 60 3.66 -12.69 -13.76
CA ALA A 60 3.33 -14.10 -13.90
C ALA A 60 4.13 -14.98 -12.94
N THR A 61 3.45 -15.93 -12.32
CA THR A 61 4.02 -17.07 -11.58
C THR A 61 3.69 -18.37 -12.33
N ARG A 62 4.09 -19.52 -11.79
CA ARG A 62 3.71 -20.83 -12.33
C ARG A 62 2.20 -21.06 -12.28
N GLU A 63 1.52 -20.51 -11.29
CA GLU A 63 0.10 -20.73 -11.03
C GLU A 63 -0.79 -19.73 -11.76
N ALA A 64 -0.44 -18.45 -11.73
CA ALA A 64 -1.28 -17.39 -12.28
C ALA A 64 -0.47 -16.28 -12.96
N MET A 65 -1.08 -15.68 -13.98
CA MET A 65 -0.58 -14.48 -14.62
C MET A 65 -1.68 -13.42 -14.64
N GLY A 66 -1.28 -12.15 -14.61
CA GLY A 66 -2.24 -11.08 -14.61
C GLY A 66 -1.60 -9.72 -14.78
N ALA A 67 -2.45 -8.70 -14.82
CA ALA A 67 -2.01 -7.32 -14.86
C ALA A 67 -2.94 -6.46 -14.01
N LYS A 68 -2.33 -5.58 -13.20
CA LYS A 68 -3.06 -4.46 -12.62
C LYS A 68 -3.03 -3.28 -13.58
N LEU A 69 -4.20 -2.76 -13.88
CA LEU A 69 -4.42 -1.49 -14.54
C LEU A 69 -4.73 -0.47 -13.44
N VAL A 70 -3.98 0.62 -13.34
CA VAL A 70 -4.20 1.66 -12.31
C VAL A 70 -4.19 3.05 -12.92
N ALA A 71 -5.29 3.77 -12.78
CA ALA A 71 -5.42 5.16 -13.14
C ALA A 71 -5.04 6.04 -11.94
N PHE A 72 -4.10 6.97 -12.13
CA PHE A 72 -3.69 7.94 -11.11
C PHE A 72 -4.09 9.36 -11.50
N TYR A 73 -4.99 9.95 -10.71
CA TYR A 73 -5.62 11.24 -10.95
C TYR A 73 -5.62 12.06 -9.64
N PRO A 74 -4.53 12.79 -9.33
CA PRO A 74 -4.38 13.56 -8.10
C PRO A 74 -5.48 14.60 -7.85
N LYS A 75 -6.03 15.19 -8.93
CA LYS A 75 -7.09 16.20 -8.86
C LYS A 75 -8.42 15.66 -8.33
N ASN A 76 -8.57 14.35 -8.19
CA ASN A 76 -9.73 13.76 -7.52
C ASN A 76 -9.65 13.89 -5.98
N ALA A 77 -8.53 14.35 -5.42
CA ALA A 77 -8.42 14.56 -3.99
C ALA A 77 -9.51 15.53 -3.50
N GLY A 78 -10.33 15.09 -2.54
CA GLY A 78 -11.45 15.86 -2.00
C GLY A 78 -12.77 15.71 -2.77
N THR A 79 -12.83 14.85 -3.80
CA THR A 79 -14.08 14.47 -4.46
C THR A 79 -14.52 13.06 -4.04
N GLU A 80 -15.68 12.61 -4.53
CA GLU A 80 -16.17 11.24 -4.30
C GLU A 80 -15.35 10.17 -5.03
N VAL A 81 -14.55 10.57 -6.03
CA VAL A 81 -13.74 9.64 -6.81
C VAL A 81 -12.36 9.51 -6.14
N PRO A 82 -11.85 8.29 -5.92
CA PRO A 82 -10.48 8.10 -5.44
C PRO A 82 -9.42 8.65 -6.39
N THR A 83 -8.25 9.04 -5.86
CA THR A 83 -7.08 9.42 -6.67
C THR A 83 -6.44 8.25 -7.40
N HIS A 84 -6.66 7.04 -6.92
CA HIS A 84 -6.24 5.79 -7.55
C HIS A 84 -7.46 4.89 -7.76
N MET A 85 -7.72 4.57 -9.01
CA MET A 85 -8.69 3.55 -9.40
C MET A 85 -7.95 2.42 -10.07
N ALA A 86 -8.25 1.17 -9.74
CA ALA A 86 -7.54 0.04 -10.33
C ALA A 86 -8.47 -1.13 -10.61
N GLY A 87 -8.12 -1.90 -11.65
CA GLY A 87 -8.68 -3.22 -11.94
C GLY A 87 -7.56 -4.22 -12.14
N ILE A 88 -7.79 -5.48 -11.77
CA ILE A 88 -6.83 -6.57 -11.93
C ILE A 88 -7.45 -7.64 -12.80
N ALA A 89 -6.83 -7.95 -13.93
CA ALA A 89 -7.18 -9.10 -14.75
C ALA A 89 -6.29 -10.28 -14.37
N LEU A 90 -6.89 -11.44 -14.10
CA LEU A 90 -6.21 -12.66 -13.68
C LEU A 90 -6.51 -13.80 -14.64
N PHE A 91 -5.48 -14.57 -14.98
CA PHE A 91 -5.48 -15.68 -15.91
C PHE A 91 -4.71 -16.87 -15.34
N GLU A 92 -5.08 -18.06 -15.78
CA GLU A 92 -4.34 -19.30 -15.50
C GLU A 92 -3.07 -19.34 -16.37
N SER A 93 -1.90 -19.46 -15.74
CA SER A 93 -0.62 -19.42 -16.47
C SER A 93 -0.47 -20.58 -17.47
N ALA A 94 -1.00 -21.76 -17.14
CA ALA A 94 -0.84 -22.95 -17.96
C ALA A 94 -1.65 -22.93 -19.27
N THR A 95 -2.81 -22.26 -19.28
CA THR A 95 -3.78 -22.34 -20.39
C THR A 95 -4.10 -20.98 -21.01
N GLY A 96 -3.75 -19.88 -20.36
CA GLY A 96 -4.20 -18.55 -20.75
C GLY A 96 -5.68 -18.28 -20.46
N ARG A 97 -6.38 -19.19 -19.78
CA ARG A 97 -7.81 -19.04 -19.49
C ARG A 97 -8.05 -17.88 -18.54
N PRO A 98 -8.96 -16.94 -18.86
CA PRO A 98 -9.31 -15.87 -17.94
C PRO A 98 -10.04 -16.43 -16.72
N LEU A 99 -9.58 -16.03 -15.54
CA LEU A 99 -10.11 -16.47 -14.25
C LEU A 99 -11.06 -15.42 -13.67
N ALA A 100 -10.59 -14.18 -13.55
CA ALA A 100 -11.36 -13.11 -12.94
C ALA A 100 -10.91 -11.72 -13.39
N PHE A 101 -11.83 -10.77 -13.29
CA PHE A 101 -11.54 -9.35 -13.23
C PHE A 101 -11.94 -8.85 -11.84
N LEU A 102 -10.99 -8.24 -11.12
CA LEU A 102 -11.14 -7.84 -9.73
C LEU A 102 -11.06 -6.32 -9.61
N ASP A 103 -11.88 -5.74 -8.73
CA ASP A 103 -11.61 -4.40 -8.22
C ASP A 103 -10.22 -4.37 -7.55
N GLY A 104 -9.41 -3.40 -7.95
CA GLY A 104 -8.03 -3.27 -7.51
C GLY A 104 -7.78 -2.21 -6.46
N ARG A 105 -8.78 -1.42 -6.04
CA ARG A 105 -8.60 -0.29 -5.12
C ARG A 105 -8.18 -0.80 -3.75
N LEU A 106 -9.02 -1.61 -3.11
CA LEU A 106 -8.75 -2.19 -1.79
C LEU A 106 -7.53 -3.12 -1.82
N ILE A 107 -7.38 -3.92 -2.88
CA ILE A 107 -6.20 -4.77 -3.06
C ILE A 107 -4.93 -3.91 -3.07
N THR A 108 -4.91 -2.82 -3.84
CA THR A 108 -3.75 -1.91 -3.92
C THR A 108 -3.47 -1.26 -2.57
N GLU A 109 -4.51 -0.85 -1.86
CA GLU A 109 -4.41 -0.28 -0.51
C GLU A 109 -3.74 -1.26 0.46
N MET A 110 -4.37 -2.41 0.68
CA MET A 110 -3.93 -3.39 1.68
C MET A 110 -2.59 -4.03 1.32
N ARG A 111 -2.35 -4.39 0.05
CA ARG A 111 -1.10 -5.07 -0.34
C ARG A 111 0.11 -4.15 -0.20
N THR A 112 -0.07 -2.84 -0.37
CA THR A 112 1.03 -1.87 -0.21
C THR A 112 1.44 -1.81 1.25
N ALA A 113 0.48 -1.71 2.17
CA ALA A 113 0.74 -1.77 3.61
C ALA A 113 1.28 -3.15 4.06
N ALA A 114 0.76 -4.24 3.51
CA ALA A 114 1.18 -5.60 3.85
C ALA A 114 2.63 -5.89 3.45
N VAL A 115 3.10 -5.38 2.31
CA VAL A 115 4.53 -5.45 1.94
C VAL A 115 5.40 -4.74 2.98
N SER A 116 5.01 -3.53 3.40
CA SER A 116 5.73 -2.80 4.45
C SER A 116 5.73 -3.53 5.79
N ALA A 117 4.63 -4.21 6.13
CA ALA A 117 4.54 -5.03 7.34
C ALA A 117 5.41 -6.30 7.25
N ALA A 118 5.41 -6.98 6.10
CA ALA A 118 6.30 -8.11 5.82
C ALA A 118 7.78 -7.71 6.01
N VAL A 119 8.19 -6.59 5.41
CA VAL A 119 9.56 -6.07 5.55
C VAL A 119 9.86 -5.67 7.00
N THR A 120 8.95 -4.95 7.67
CA THR A 120 9.09 -4.58 9.08
C THR A 120 9.26 -5.81 9.98
N ARG A 121 8.53 -6.90 9.72
CA ARG A 121 8.66 -8.15 10.49
C ARG A 121 10.09 -8.66 10.53
N HIS A 122 10.81 -8.56 9.41
CA HIS A 122 12.17 -9.08 9.26
C HIS A 122 13.27 -8.06 9.60
N LEU A 123 13.04 -6.76 9.37
CA LEU A 123 14.11 -5.75 9.45
C LEU A 123 14.02 -4.85 10.69
N ALA A 124 12.84 -4.65 11.27
CA ALA A 124 12.71 -3.82 12.46
C ALA A 124 13.10 -4.62 13.72
N PRO A 125 13.71 -4.00 14.74
CA PRO A 125 13.94 -4.63 16.03
C PRO A 125 12.65 -5.25 16.59
N GLU A 126 12.75 -6.37 17.29
CA GLU A 126 11.60 -7.01 17.95
C GLU A 126 10.98 -6.07 19.00
N GLU A 127 11.83 -5.30 19.68
CA GLU A 127 11.47 -4.30 20.69
C GLU A 127 11.00 -2.95 20.11
N ALA A 128 10.72 -2.86 18.81
CA ALA A 128 10.21 -1.64 18.20
C ALA A 128 8.82 -1.28 18.77
N LYS A 129 8.73 -0.12 19.43
CA LYS A 129 7.55 0.32 20.20
C LYS A 129 6.98 1.64 19.72
N VAL A 130 7.73 2.46 18.99
CA VAL A 130 7.31 3.77 18.50
C VAL A 130 7.17 3.77 16.98
N LEU A 131 5.94 3.99 16.49
CA LEU A 131 5.65 4.16 15.07
C LEU A 131 5.43 5.64 14.74
N ALA A 132 6.14 6.15 13.73
CA ALA A 132 5.87 7.46 13.14
C ALA A 132 5.23 7.31 11.75
N LEU A 133 4.12 8.03 11.55
CA LEU A 133 3.41 8.13 10.27
C LEU A 133 3.57 9.55 9.72
N ILE A 134 4.34 9.69 8.64
CA ILE A 134 4.50 10.94 7.90
C ILE A 134 3.52 10.91 6.74
N GLY A 135 2.39 11.58 6.92
CA GLY A 135 1.18 11.46 6.12
C GLY A 135 0.01 10.91 6.93
N SER A 136 -1.20 11.33 6.56
CA SER A 136 -2.44 11.00 7.28
C SER A 136 -3.57 10.55 6.34
N GLY A 137 -3.19 10.05 5.15
CA GLY A 137 -4.13 9.59 4.13
C GLY A 137 -4.42 8.10 4.22
N VAL A 138 -5.06 7.57 3.17
CA VAL A 138 -5.46 6.16 3.04
C VAL A 138 -4.30 5.20 3.34
N GLN A 139 -3.13 5.44 2.75
CA GLN A 139 -1.96 4.58 2.97
C GLN A 139 -1.43 4.65 4.41
N ALA A 140 -1.47 5.81 5.08
CA ALA A 140 -1.05 5.89 6.48
C ALA A 140 -1.94 5.04 7.39
N ARG A 141 -3.26 5.01 7.12
CA ARG A 141 -4.21 4.17 7.85
C ARG A 141 -3.98 2.68 7.59
N ALA A 142 -3.87 2.29 6.32
CA ALA A 142 -3.61 0.91 5.94
C ALA A 142 -2.28 0.40 6.54
N HIS A 143 -1.23 1.23 6.55
CA HIS A 143 0.06 0.87 7.17
C HIS A 143 -0.06 0.73 8.69
N LEU A 144 -0.79 1.62 9.37
CA LEU A 144 -1.04 1.47 10.80
C LEU A 144 -1.71 0.13 11.13
N GLU A 145 -2.74 -0.24 10.36
CA GLU A 145 -3.44 -1.51 10.53
C GLU A 145 -2.51 -2.71 10.28
N ALA A 146 -1.82 -2.73 9.14
CA ALA A 146 -0.93 -3.83 8.77
C ALA A 146 0.23 -3.99 9.75
N LEU A 147 0.86 -2.88 10.18
CA LEU A 147 2.03 -2.93 11.06
C LEU A 147 1.68 -3.42 12.48
N ARG A 148 0.46 -3.18 12.95
CA ARG A 148 -0.04 -3.74 14.22
C ARG A 148 -0.12 -5.28 14.23
N HIS A 149 -0.09 -5.93 13.07
CA HIS A 149 -0.07 -7.39 12.96
C HIS A 149 1.35 -7.98 13.14
N VAL A 150 2.39 -7.15 13.08
CA VAL A 150 3.79 -7.60 13.13
C VAL A 150 4.57 -6.99 14.28
N ARG A 151 4.12 -5.87 14.85
CA ARG A 151 4.73 -5.21 16.00
C ARG A 151 3.66 -4.63 16.93
N ARG A 152 3.95 -4.61 18.22
CA ARG A 152 3.12 -3.97 19.25
C ARG A 152 3.67 -2.58 19.54
N PHE A 153 3.11 -1.56 18.89
CA PHE A 153 3.48 -0.17 19.16
C PHE A 153 2.80 0.33 20.43
N GLU A 154 3.60 0.86 21.36
CA GLU A 154 3.14 1.55 22.56
C GLU A 154 2.78 3.01 22.25
N GLU A 155 3.44 3.60 21.24
CA GLU A 155 3.16 4.95 20.78
C GLU A 155 3.04 5.00 19.25
N VAL A 156 2.01 5.69 18.77
CA VAL A 156 1.84 6.02 17.34
C VAL A 156 1.81 7.53 17.21
N ARG A 157 2.69 8.07 16.37
CA ARG A 157 2.82 9.50 16.08
C ARG A 157 2.42 9.76 14.65
N VAL A 158 1.75 10.86 14.39
CA VAL A 158 1.34 11.26 13.03
C VAL A 158 1.67 12.71 12.77
N TRP A 159 2.18 12.99 11.57
CA TRP A 159 2.27 14.33 11.03
C TRP A 159 1.63 14.40 9.65
N SER A 160 1.08 15.56 9.30
CA SER A 160 0.55 15.86 7.97
C SER A 160 0.77 17.35 7.66
N PRO A 161 1.05 17.73 6.40
CA PRO A 161 1.18 19.14 6.01
C PRO A 161 -0.05 19.98 6.35
N THR A 162 -1.22 19.36 6.40
CA THR A 162 -2.46 19.98 6.87
C THR A 162 -2.73 19.54 8.31
N PRO A 163 -2.55 20.40 9.33
CA PRO A 163 -2.71 20.02 10.73
C PRO A 163 -4.07 19.40 11.04
N ALA A 164 -5.15 19.91 10.44
CA ALA A 164 -6.49 19.36 10.61
C ALA A 164 -6.62 17.90 10.14
N HIS A 165 -5.86 17.46 9.13
CA HIS A 165 -5.83 16.06 8.72
C HIS A 165 -5.12 15.18 9.74
N ALA A 166 -3.99 15.63 10.29
CA ALA A 166 -3.28 14.90 11.35
C ALA A 166 -4.13 14.77 12.61
N GLN A 167 -4.84 15.84 13.01
CA GLN A 167 -5.72 15.84 14.19
C GLN A 167 -6.90 14.87 14.02
N ARG A 168 -7.55 14.86 12.85
CA ARG A 168 -8.61 13.87 12.55
C ARG A 168 -8.07 12.45 12.59
N PHE A 169 -6.94 12.20 11.93
CA PHE A 169 -6.31 10.87 11.94
C PHE A 169 -5.98 10.42 13.37
N ALA A 170 -5.42 11.31 14.19
CA ALA A 170 -5.11 11.06 15.59
C ALA A 170 -6.36 10.69 16.39
N ALA A 171 -7.45 11.46 16.25
CA ALA A 171 -8.73 11.18 16.90
C ALA A 171 -9.30 9.80 16.50
N ASP A 172 -9.23 9.44 15.22
CA ASP A 172 -9.77 8.16 14.72
C ASP A 172 -8.95 6.93 15.13
N THR A 173 -7.66 7.08 15.39
CA THR A 173 -6.71 5.95 15.49
C THR A 173 -6.03 5.81 16.84
N GLY A 174 -6.15 6.82 17.70
CA GLY A 174 -5.41 6.94 18.96
C GLY A 174 -3.95 7.38 18.78
N ALA A 175 -3.55 7.82 17.57
CA ALA A 175 -2.22 8.39 17.36
C ALA A 175 -2.10 9.79 17.99
N ARG A 176 -0.86 10.26 18.18
CA ARG A 176 -0.55 11.62 18.62
C ARG A 176 -0.17 12.48 17.42
N ALA A 177 -0.92 13.55 17.16
CA ALA A 177 -0.57 14.53 16.14
C ALA A 177 0.58 15.41 16.65
N LEU A 178 1.69 15.44 15.91
CA LEU A 178 2.92 16.14 16.27
C LEU A 178 3.50 16.89 15.07
N ASP A 179 4.42 17.82 15.34
CA ASP A 179 5.28 18.44 14.33
C ASP A 179 6.21 17.40 13.66
N PRO A 180 6.70 17.66 12.43
CA PRO A 180 7.33 16.61 11.62
C PRO A 180 8.60 16.05 12.26
N GLU A 181 9.44 16.90 12.83
CA GLU A 181 10.65 16.47 13.54
C GLU A 181 10.32 15.70 14.82
N ALA A 182 9.35 16.19 15.60
CA ALA A 182 8.92 15.54 16.85
C ALA A 182 8.26 14.18 16.61
N ALA A 183 7.55 14.01 15.49
CA ALA A 183 6.99 12.74 15.09
C ALA A 183 8.09 11.70 14.80
N VAL A 184 9.19 12.12 14.17
CA VAL A 184 10.27 11.25 13.70
C VAL A 184 11.30 10.93 14.78
N ARG A 185 11.71 11.92 15.59
CA ARG A 185 12.81 11.74 16.55
C ARG A 185 12.50 10.63 17.55
N GLY A 186 13.40 9.65 17.62
CA GLY A 186 13.25 8.49 18.50
C GLY A 186 12.17 7.49 18.07
N ALA A 187 11.63 7.59 16.86
CA ALA A 187 10.76 6.55 16.31
C ALA A 187 11.57 5.30 15.93
N ASP A 188 11.00 4.11 16.14
CA ASP A 188 11.61 2.84 15.78
C ASP A 188 11.28 2.44 14.35
N VAL A 189 10.05 2.73 13.93
CA VAL A 189 9.56 2.49 12.57
C VAL A 189 8.97 3.78 12.05
N ILE A 190 9.35 4.18 10.84
CA ILE A 190 8.86 5.39 10.19
C ILE A 190 8.24 4.99 8.85
N VAL A 191 6.96 5.34 8.65
CA VAL A 191 6.27 5.20 7.38
C VAL A 191 6.10 6.58 6.76
N VAL A 192 6.62 6.77 5.55
CA VAL A 192 6.40 7.98 4.76
C VAL A 192 5.37 7.71 3.69
N ALA A 193 4.13 8.13 3.94
CA ALA A 193 2.97 7.91 3.08
C ALA A 193 2.37 9.26 2.62
N THR A 194 3.18 10.06 1.92
CA THR A 194 2.78 11.37 1.39
C THR A 194 2.83 11.41 -0.14
N SER A 195 2.12 12.37 -0.73
CA SER A 195 2.25 12.73 -2.15
C SER A 195 3.14 13.97 -2.34
N ALA A 196 4.00 14.30 -1.37
CA ALA A 196 4.86 15.47 -1.43
C ALA A 196 5.87 15.33 -2.58
N ARG A 197 6.15 16.45 -3.27
CA ARG A 197 7.18 16.53 -4.30
C ARG A 197 8.52 17.01 -3.76
N GLU A 198 8.50 17.58 -2.55
CA GLU A 198 9.67 18.05 -1.81
C GLU A 198 9.94 17.13 -0.60
N PRO A 199 11.19 17.02 -0.13
CA PRO A 199 11.52 16.22 1.05
C PRO A 199 10.74 16.64 2.31
N VAL A 200 10.07 15.68 2.94
CA VAL A 200 9.32 15.87 4.20
C VAL A 200 9.95 15.18 5.41
N LEU A 201 11.01 14.40 5.19
CA LEU A 201 11.78 13.70 6.21
C LEU A 201 13.25 14.09 6.05
N LYS A 202 13.89 14.56 7.12
CA LYS A 202 15.31 14.90 7.11
C LYS A 202 16.13 13.82 7.83
N GLY A 203 17.28 13.47 7.26
CA GLY A 203 18.18 12.47 7.86
C GLY A 203 18.62 12.83 9.29
N ALA A 204 18.80 14.11 9.60
CA ALA A 204 19.19 14.59 10.93
C ALA A 204 18.14 14.34 12.05
N TRP A 205 16.94 13.90 11.68
CA TRP A 205 15.88 13.51 12.63
C TRP A 205 15.91 12.02 12.98
N LEU A 206 16.57 11.21 12.15
CA LEU A 206 16.69 9.76 12.35
C LEU A 206 17.63 9.46 13.51
N LYS A 207 17.42 8.30 14.15
CA LYS A 207 18.29 7.75 15.19
C LYS A 207 19.42 6.90 14.59
#